data_AF-A0A183HNI0-F1
#
_entry.id   AF-A0A183HNI0-F1
#
_cell.length_a   1.000
_cell.length_b   1.000
_cell.length_c   1.000
_cell.angle_alpha   90.00
_cell.angle_beta   90.00
_cell.angle_gamma   90.00
#
_symmetry.space_group_name_H-M   'P 1'
#
loop_
_entity.id
_entity.type
_entity.pdbx_description
1 polymer ?
#
loop_
_entity_poly.entity_id
_entity_poly.type
_entity_poly.pdbx_seq_one_letter_code
_entity_poly.pdbx_strand_id
1 'polypeptide(L)'
;MVRIAEGEHPKEIHEANYFTESGDYSVGSQASETMLNSVMYKISYYRFGDFEMGYRQQAGFDRTRGYVIGRKNIVLEHLEEAYTSQNWLVRIYKVLKQKNRPVIPEKNRRKQPVLRSYSKKNKSKKGIIQGKPTVVKGHRPPKRT
;
A
#
# COMPACT_ATOMS: atom_id res chain seq x y z
N MET A 1 -9.55 -23.98 7.81
CA MET A 1 -8.35 -23.17 8.10
C MET A 1 -8.39 -22.64 9.51
N VAL A 2 -9.35 -21.76 9.86
CA VAL A 2 -9.45 -21.12 11.18
C VAL A 2 -9.53 -22.14 12.33
N ARG A 3 -10.45 -23.11 12.27
CA ARG A 3 -10.59 -24.17 13.30
C ARG A 3 -9.31 -24.96 13.60
N ILE A 4 -8.51 -25.24 12.57
CA ILE A 4 -7.24 -25.97 12.74
C ILE A 4 -6.23 -25.07 13.46
N ALA A 5 -6.15 -23.80 13.06
CA ALA A 5 -5.23 -22.84 13.66
C ALA A 5 -5.62 -22.47 15.10
N GLU A 6 -6.91 -22.38 15.42
CA GLU A 6 -7.41 -22.19 16.78
C GLU A 6 -7.11 -23.40 17.67
N GLY A 7 -7.16 -24.63 17.14
CA GLY A 7 -6.79 -25.83 17.90
C GLY A 7 -5.34 -25.81 18.39
N GLU A 8 -4.41 -25.31 17.57
CA GLU A 8 -2.98 -25.23 17.93
C GLU A 8 -2.63 -23.93 18.68
N HIS A 9 -3.23 -22.80 18.29
CA HIS A 9 -2.98 -21.47 18.84
C HIS A 9 -4.26 -20.81 19.39
N PRO A 10 -4.83 -21.36 20.47
CA PRO A 10 -6.13 -20.92 21.01
C PRO A 10 -6.10 -19.52 21.65
N LYS A 11 -4.92 -18.92 21.87
CA LYS A 11 -4.79 -17.57 22.45
C LYS A 11 -4.79 -16.45 21.40
N GLU A 12 -4.55 -16.79 20.14
CA GLU A 12 -4.33 -15.81 19.08
C GLU A 12 -5.49 -15.77 18.07
N ILE A 13 -6.04 -16.94 17.75
CA ILE A 13 -7.07 -17.09 16.72
C ILE A 13 -8.32 -17.66 17.37
N HIS A 14 -9.44 -16.98 17.12
CA HIS A 14 -10.76 -17.42 17.56
C HIS A 14 -11.72 -17.41 16.37
N GLU A 15 -12.40 -18.53 16.10
CA GLU A 15 -13.40 -18.62 15.03
C GLU A 15 -14.51 -17.57 15.20
N ALA A 16 -14.93 -17.35 16.45
CA ALA A 16 -15.97 -16.38 16.81
C ALA A 16 -15.73 -14.98 16.21
N ASN A 17 -14.47 -14.56 16.12
CA ASN A 17 -14.12 -13.22 15.64
C ASN A 17 -14.42 -13.02 14.14
N TYR A 18 -14.48 -14.09 13.34
CA TYR A 18 -14.70 -14.00 11.89
C TYR A 18 -16.18 -13.92 11.49
N PHE A 19 -17.10 -14.11 12.43
CA PHE A 19 -18.53 -13.98 12.19
C PHE A 19 -18.99 -12.52 12.25
N THR A 20 -20.12 -12.25 11.61
CA THR A 20 -20.88 -11.02 11.86
C THR A 20 -21.51 -11.03 13.25
N GLU A 21 -22.05 -9.91 13.71
CA GLU A 21 -22.81 -9.82 14.96
C GLU A 21 -24.02 -10.77 14.98
N SER A 22 -24.57 -11.08 13.80
CA SER A 22 -25.67 -12.04 13.62
C SER A 22 -25.22 -13.51 13.64
N GLY A 23 -23.91 -13.79 13.63
CA GLY A 23 -23.35 -15.13 13.61
C GLY A 23 -23.12 -15.71 12.20
N ASP A 24 -23.30 -14.92 11.14
CA ASP A 24 -23.15 -15.38 9.76
C ASP A 24 -21.73 -15.15 9.21
N TYR A 25 -21.34 -15.94 8.22
CA TYR A 25 -20.11 -15.70 7.45
C TYR A 25 -20.37 -14.76 6.27
N SER A 26 -20.05 -13.47 6.45
CA SER A 26 -20.17 -12.46 5.38
C SER A 26 -18.81 -12.03 4.83
N VAL A 27 -18.80 -11.57 3.57
CA VAL A 27 -17.67 -10.89 2.91
C VAL A 27 -18.02 -9.47 2.47
N GLY A 28 -19.27 -9.07 2.71
CA GLY A 28 -19.79 -7.76 2.37
C GLY A 28 -19.45 -6.71 3.42
N SER A 29 -20.19 -5.60 3.40
CA SER A 29 -20.01 -4.50 4.36
C SER A 29 -20.28 -4.90 5.81
N GLN A 30 -21.11 -5.93 6.02
CA GLN A 30 -21.47 -6.45 7.35
C GLN A 30 -20.44 -7.43 7.91
N ALA A 31 -19.41 -7.79 7.14
CA ALA A 31 -18.37 -8.71 7.60
C ALA A 31 -17.56 -8.09 8.75
N SER A 32 -17.09 -8.92 9.67
CA SER A 32 -16.25 -8.44 10.77
C SER A 32 -14.94 -7.84 10.27
N GLU A 33 -14.38 -6.91 11.03
CA GLU A 33 -13.13 -6.26 10.67
C GLU A 33 -11.97 -7.27 10.59
N THR A 34 -11.98 -8.31 11.42
CA THR A 34 -11.00 -9.41 11.39
C THR A 34 -11.07 -10.18 10.07
N MET A 35 -12.27 -10.47 9.56
CA MET A 35 -12.48 -11.12 8.27
C MET A 35 -11.96 -10.25 7.13
N LEU A 36 -12.32 -8.97 7.11
CA LEU A 36 -11.89 -8.00 6.09
C LEU A 36 -10.38 -7.68 6.13
N ASN A 37 -9.76 -7.77 7.32
CA ASN A 37 -8.32 -7.55 7.48
C ASN A 37 -7.48 -8.81 7.31
N SER A 38 -8.10 -10.00 7.26
CA SER A 38 -7.40 -11.27 7.11
C SER A 38 -6.55 -11.31 5.84
N VAL A 39 -5.43 -12.03 5.90
CA VAL A 39 -4.54 -12.20 4.74
C VAL A 39 -5.29 -12.86 3.60
N MET A 40 -6.09 -13.90 3.89
CA MET A 40 -6.88 -14.64 2.88
C MET A 40 -7.85 -13.73 2.13
N TYR A 41 -8.60 -12.87 2.84
CA TYR A 41 -9.51 -11.91 2.20
C TYR A 41 -8.74 -10.93 1.31
N LYS A 42 -7.66 -10.35 1.84
CA LYS A 42 -6.86 -9.34 1.12
C LYS A 42 -6.23 -9.87 -0.16
N ILE A 43 -5.68 -11.08 -0.14
CA ILE A 43 -5.07 -11.69 -1.33
C ILE A 43 -6.11 -12.21 -2.32
N SER A 44 -7.28 -12.65 -1.85
CA SER A 44 -8.32 -13.14 -2.77
C SER A 44 -8.98 -11.98 -3.52
N TYR A 45 -9.24 -10.86 -2.83
CA TYR A 45 -9.95 -9.70 -3.36
C TYR A 45 -9.08 -8.51 -3.76
N TYR A 46 -7.75 -8.68 -3.81
CA TYR A 46 -6.85 -7.62 -4.25
C TYR A 46 -7.26 -7.09 -5.64
N ARG A 47 -7.52 -5.78 -5.77
CA ARG A 47 -8.01 -5.14 -7.01
C ARG A 47 -9.36 -5.65 -7.55
N PHE A 48 -10.09 -6.47 -6.80
CA PHE A 48 -11.41 -6.96 -7.21
C PHE A 48 -12.50 -5.89 -7.06
N GLY A 49 -12.29 -4.86 -6.22
CA GLY A 49 -13.24 -3.78 -5.97
C GLY A 49 -13.71 -3.01 -7.20
N ASP A 50 -12.82 -2.87 -8.19
CA ASP A 50 -13.08 -2.14 -9.43
C ASP A 50 -13.40 -3.09 -10.60
N PHE A 51 -13.44 -4.40 -10.35
CA PHE A 51 -13.73 -5.38 -11.39
C PHE A 51 -15.24 -5.51 -11.59
N GLU A 52 -15.68 -5.25 -12.82
CA GLU A 52 -17.05 -5.39 -13.26
C GLU A 52 -17.17 -6.58 -14.22
N MET A 53 -17.83 -7.66 -13.78
CA MET A 53 -17.95 -8.87 -14.59
C MET A 53 -19.08 -8.77 -15.63
N GLY A 54 -20.10 -7.95 -15.39
CA GLY A 54 -21.25 -7.85 -16.28
C GLY A 54 -21.98 -6.52 -16.16
N TYR A 55 -22.64 -6.12 -17.26
CA TYR A 55 -23.28 -4.81 -17.42
C TYR A 55 -24.34 -4.45 -16.36
N ARG A 56 -24.91 -5.45 -15.67
CA ARG A 56 -25.94 -5.25 -14.63
C ARG A 56 -25.44 -5.56 -13.21
N GLN A 57 -24.19 -6.00 -13.04
CA GLN A 57 -23.64 -6.33 -11.74
C GLN A 57 -22.82 -5.16 -11.22
N GLN A 58 -22.92 -4.90 -9.91
CA GLN A 58 -22.11 -3.87 -9.27
C GLN A 58 -20.62 -4.26 -9.28
N ALA A 59 -19.72 -3.28 -9.35
CA ALA A 59 -18.28 -3.52 -9.24
C ALA A 59 -17.92 -4.22 -7.92
N GLY A 60 -17.10 -5.27 -8.02
CA GLY A 60 -16.73 -6.11 -6.87
C GLY A 60 -17.85 -7.06 -6.42
N PHE A 61 -18.67 -7.56 -7.32
CA PHE A 61 -19.66 -8.58 -6.99
C PHE A 61 -19.05 -9.98 -7.06
N ASP A 62 -19.02 -10.69 -5.93
CA ASP A 62 -18.63 -12.11 -5.89
C ASP A 62 -19.83 -12.99 -6.26
N ARG A 63 -19.77 -13.58 -7.46
CA ARG A 63 -20.82 -14.46 -8.00
C ARG A 63 -21.05 -15.72 -7.16
N THR A 64 -20.03 -16.25 -6.49
CA THR A 64 -20.13 -17.52 -5.76
C THR A 64 -20.86 -17.35 -4.44
N ARG A 65 -20.61 -16.24 -3.74
CA ARG A 65 -21.25 -15.93 -2.46
C ARG A 65 -22.49 -15.05 -2.60
N GLY A 66 -22.66 -14.35 -3.72
CA GLY A 66 -23.78 -13.45 -3.95
C GLY A 66 -23.69 -12.12 -3.20
N TYR A 67 -22.49 -11.69 -2.81
CA TYR A 67 -22.27 -10.44 -2.08
C TYR A 67 -21.41 -9.46 -2.88
N VAL A 68 -21.66 -8.17 -2.69
CA VAL A 68 -20.69 -7.12 -3.03
C VAL A 68 -19.66 -7.06 -1.92
N ILE A 69 -18.37 -7.13 -2.27
CA ILE A 69 -17.29 -7.08 -1.27
C ILE A 69 -17.34 -5.79 -0.44
N GLY A 70 -17.15 -5.94 0.88
CA GLY A 70 -17.19 -4.83 1.82
C GLY A 70 -16.04 -3.85 1.66
N ARG A 71 -14.81 -4.35 1.45
CA ARG A 71 -13.61 -3.50 1.31
C ARG A 71 -13.04 -3.57 -0.11
N LYS A 72 -13.31 -2.53 -0.89
CA LYS A 72 -12.85 -2.42 -2.30
C LYS A 72 -11.38 -2.06 -2.43
N ASN A 73 -10.91 -1.11 -1.60
CA ASN A 73 -9.54 -0.61 -1.65
C ASN A 73 -8.66 -1.42 -0.70
N ILE A 74 -7.93 -2.38 -1.26
CA ILE A 74 -7.01 -3.26 -0.54
C ILE A 74 -5.58 -2.93 -0.96
N VAL A 75 -4.73 -2.64 0.04
CA VAL A 75 -3.30 -2.42 -0.15
C VAL A 75 -2.53 -3.55 0.52
N LEU A 76 -1.57 -4.13 -0.20
CA LEU A 76 -0.68 -5.15 0.30
C LEU A 76 0.68 -4.52 0.63
N GLU A 77 1.17 -4.73 1.86
CA GLU A 77 2.43 -4.12 2.31
C GLU A 77 3.64 -5.05 2.16
N HIS A 78 3.44 -6.34 2.39
CA HIS A 78 4.50 -7.36 2.43
C HIS A 78 4.40 -8.38 1.29
N LEU A 79 3.38 -8.26 0.45
CA LEU A 79 3.10 -9.15 -0.67
C LEU A 79 2.94 -8.32 -1.94
N GLU A 80 3.42 -8.85 -3.06
CA GLU A 80 3.16 -8.32 -4.40
C GLU A 80 2.46 -9.38 -5.26
N GLU A 81 1.55 -8.95 -6.13
CA GLU A 81 0.89 -9.82 -7.12
C GLU A 81 1.94 -10.23 -8.18
N ALA A 82 2.28 -11.51 -8.24
CA ALA A 82 3.27 -12.02 -9.20
C ALA A 82 2.61 -12.51 -10.49
N TYR A 83 1.44 -13.15 -10.36
CA TYR A 83 0.67 -13.64 -11.50
C TYR A 83 -0.81 -13.80 -11.13
N THR A 84 -1.71 -13.47 -12.05
CA THR A 84 -3.14 -13.77 -11.93
C THR A 84 -3.62 -14.36 -13.24
N SER A 85 -4.28 -15.52 -13.16
CA SER A 85 -4.87 -16.20 -14.31
C SER A 85 -5.96 -15.37 -15.00
N GLN A 86 -6.24 -15.67 -16.27
CA GLN A 86 -7.22 -14.93 -17.07
C GLN A 86 -8.61 -14.80 -16.41
N ASN A 87 -9.12 -15.90 -15.87
CA ASN A 87 -10.43 -15.94 -15.23
C ASN A 87 -10.35 -15.77 -13.69
N TRP A 88 -9.20 -15.33 -13.18
CA TRP A 88 -8.94 -15.06 -11.75
C TRP A 88 -9.22 -16.25 -10.82
N LEU A 89 -9.12 -17.48 -11.35
CA LEU A 89 -9.23 -18.72 -10.56
C LEU A 89 -7.99 -18.97 -9.70
N VAL A 90 -6.82 -18.62 -10.23
CA VAL A 90 -5.53 -18.76 -9.57
C VAL A 90 -4.85 -17.40 -9.49
N ARG A 91 -4.37 -17.05 -8.29
CA ARG A 91 -3.58 -15.86 -7.98
C ARG A 91 -2.33 -16.27 -7.23
N ILE A 92 -1.18 -15.84 -7.72
CA ILE A 92 0.13 -16.14 -7.16
C ILE A 92 0.72 -14.85 -6.64
N TYR A 93 1.06 -14.85 -5.36
CA TYR A 93 1.67 -13.73 -4.67
C TYR A 93 3.11 -14.04 -4.32
N LYS A 94 3.97 -13.05 -4.44
CA LYS A 94 5.36 -13.11 -4.01
C LYS A 94 5.53 -12.33 -2.71
N VAL A 95 6.23 -12.95 -1.77
CA VAL A 95 6.59 -12.30 -0.51
C VAL A 95 7.73 -11.33 -0.76
N LEU A 96 7.54 -10.08 -0.35
CA LEU A 96 8.55 -9.04 -0.46
C LEU A 96 9.63 -9.26 0.61
N LYS A 97 10.86 -8.87 0.25
CA LYS A 97 11.95 -8.80 1.23
C LYS A 97 11.63 -7.74 2.28
N GLN A 98 12.17 -7.92 3.48
CA GLN A 98 12.07 -6.92 4.53
C GLN A 98 12.61 -5.57 4.04
N LYS A 99 12.03 -4.47 4.52
CA LYS A 99 12.43 -3.12 4.13
C LYS A 99 13.90 -2.89 4.53
N ASN A 100 14.68 -2.34 3.62
CA ASN A 100 16.12 -2.09 3.84
C ASN A 100 16.41 -1.12 5.01
N ARG A 101 15.44 -0.30 5.42
CA ARG A 101 15.59 0.65 6.54
C ARG A 101 14.32 0.67 7.39
N PRO A 102 14.46 0.82 8.73
CA PRO A 102 13.31 1.02 9.60
C PRO A 102 12.64 2.37 9.28
N VAL A 103 11.32 2.37 9.17
CA VAL A 103 10.55 3.60 8.98
C VAL A 103 10.31 4.22 10.35
N ILE A 104 10.82 5.44 10.57
CA ILE A 104 10.47 6.21 11.77
C ILE A 104 9.02 6.70 11.61
N PRO A 105 8.09 6.36 12.53
CA PRO A 105 6.71 6.82 12.50
C PRO A 105 6.63 8.35 12.46
N GLU A 106 5.68 8.91 11.72
CA GLU A 106 5.58 10.37 11.53
C GLU A 106 5.51 11.14 12.83
N LYS A 107 4.77 10.62 13.82
CA LYS A 107 4.66 11.17 15.18
C LYS A 107 6.01 11.37 15.89
N ASN A 108 7.02 10.58 15.55
CA ASN A 108 8.35 10.62 16.16
C ASN A 108 9.35 11.45 15.32
N ARG A 109 8.95 11.97 14.16
CA ARG A 109 9.83 12.76 13.29
C ARG A 109 9.87 14.21 13.78
N ARG A 110 10.97 14.62 14.40
CA ARG A 110 11.28 16.04 14.61
C ARG A 110 11.69 16.67 13.26
N LYS A 111 10.73 17.27 12.54
CA LYS A 111 11.00 18.01 11.30
C LYS A 111 11.37 19.45 11.66
N GLN A 112 12.62 19.86 11.44
CA GLN A 112 12.91 21.30 11.30
C GLN A 112 12.22 21.81 10.03
N PRO A 113 11.49 22.94 10.07
CA PRO A 113 10.86 23.49 8.88
C PRO A 113 11.95 24.00 7.93
N VAL A 114 12.31 23.17 6.95
CA VAL A 114 13.21 23.60 5.87
C VAL A 114 12.36 24.34 4.85
N LEU A 115 12.58 25.65 4.70
CA LEU A 115 12.07 26.44 3.57
C LEU A 115 12.64 25.86 2.27
N ARG A 116 11.89 24.94 1.66
CA ARG A 116 12.26 24.27 0.42
C ARG A 116 11.74 25.07 -0.77
N SER A 117 12.55 25.98 -1.31
CA SER A 117 12.27 26.59 -2.62
C SER A 117 12.77 25.67 -3.75
N TYR A 118 11.93 24.73 -4.19
CA TYR A 118 12.22 23.96 -5.40
C TYR A 118 11.78 24.75 -6.63
N SER A 119 12.74 25.31 -7.38
CA SER A 119 12.47 25.84 -8.72
C SER A 119 12.24 24.68 -9.70
N LYS A 120 10.98 24.44 -10.07
CA LYS A 120 10.59 23.41 -11.06
C LYS A 120 10.85 23.84 -12.52
N LYS A 121 11.33 25.05 -12.76
CA LYS A 121 11.62 25.58 -14.10
C LYS A 121 13.11 25.87 -14.23
N ASN A 122 13.87 24.89 -14.70
CA ASN A 122 15.20 25.15 -15.21
C ASN A 122 15.57 24.11 -16.29
N LYS A 123 15.66 24.55 -17.55
CA LYS A 123 16.22 23.74 -18.66
C LYS A 123 17.67 23.31 -18.36
N SER A 124 18.36 24.06 -17.51
CA SER A 124 19.69 23.75 -16.99
C SER A 124 19.53 22.92 -15.71
N LYS A 125 19.94 21.65 -15.72
CA LYS A 125 20.00 20.70 -14.57
C LYS A 125 20.93 21.15 -13.42
N LYS A 126 21.04 22.45 -13.14
CA LYS A 126 21.89 23.03 -12.09
C LYS A 126 21.12 23.10 -10.78
N GLY A 127 21.68 22.47 -9.75
CA GLY A 127 21.17 22.53 -8.38
C GLY A 127 21.42 23.88 -7.69
N ILE A 128 20.63 24.13 -6.65
CA ILE A 128 20.82 25.25 -5.72
C ILE A 128 21.65 24.73 -4.55
N ILE A 129 22.71 25.45 -4.21
CA ILE A 129 23.53 25.21 -3.01
C ILE A 129 23.22 26.41 -2.12
N GLN A 130 22.88 26.17 -0.86
CA GLN A 130 22.72 27.25 0.12
C GLN A 130 24.11 27.80 0.46
N GLY A 131 24.26 29.14 0.49
CA GLY A 131 25.54 29.78 0.79
C GLY A 131 26.61 29.66 -0.31
N LYS A 132 26.23 29.76 -1.60
CA LYS A 132 27.22 29.81 -2.69
C LYS A 132 28.16 31.00 -2.51
N PRO A 133 29.49 30.81 -2.44
CA PRO A 133 30.42 31.93 -2.39
C PRO A 133 30.37 32.71 -3.72
N THR A 134 30.49 34.03 -3.63
CA THR A 134 30.62 34.89 -4.81
C THR A 134 31.99 34.67 -5.45
N VAL A 135 32.02 34.13 -6.66
CA VAL A 135 33.26 33.93 -7.40
C VAL A 135 33.70 35.27 -7.99
N VAL A 136 34.67 35.91 -7.35
CA VAL A 136 35.35 37.10 -7.90
C VAL A 136 36.51 36.63 -8.78
N LYS A 137 36.45 36.87 -10.09
CA LYS A 137 37.55 36.56 -11.01
C LYS A 137 38.61 37.67 -10.94
N GLY A 138 39.85 37.32 -10.64
CA GLY A 138 40.97 38.26 -10.65
C GLY A 138 41.23 38.82 -12.05
N HIS A 139 41.55 40.11 -12.15
CA HIS A 139 41.99 40.75 -13.39
C HIS A 139 43.51 40.71 -13.48
N ARG A 140 44.04 40.39 -14.67
CA ARG A 140 45.49 40.40 -14.91
C ARG A 140 45.98 41.86 -14.92
N PRO A 141 46.99 42.23 -14.13
CA PRO A 141 47.54 43.59 -14.16
C PRO A 141 48.17 43.88 -15.53
N PRO A 142 48.10 45.14 -16.01
CA PRO A 142 48.75 45.53 -17.27
C PRO A 142 50.27 45.36 -17.16
N LYS A 143 50.92 44.90 -18.24
CA LYS A 143 52.38 44.83 -18.32
C LYS A 143 52.94 46.24 -18.16
N ARG A 144 53.84 46.44 -17.18
CA ARG A 144 54.69 47.64 -17.13
C ARG A 144 55.60 47.62 -18.36
N THR A 145 55.42 48.61 -19.22
CA THR A 145 56.37 49.01 -20.28
C THR A 145 57.60 49.65 -19.68
#